data_AF-A0A942DLP0-F1
#
_entry.id   AF-A0A942DLP0-F1
#
_cell.length_a   1.000
_cell.length_b   1.000
_cell.length_c   1.000
_cell.angle_alpha   90.00
_cell.angle_beta   90.00
_cell.angle_gamma   90.00
#
_symmetry.space_group_name_H-M   'P 1'
#
loop_
_entity.id
_entity.type
_entity.pdbx_description
1 polymer ?
#
loop_
_entity_poly.entity_id
_entity_poly.type
_entity_poly.pdbx_seq_one_letter_code
_entity_poly.pdbx_strand_id
1 'polypeptide(L)'
;MEKLLNLSFKTGRSLKSIISQEDLLFDPFDKAISRLKYKPDFFNYDLQSETVASIQEIGKAKTWEECCAERALNLLKLDYENYWFAYSGGIDSTGMLTSILKFWPAKELSRVSVVLTHHSVEENPFFFDKYVVKFNLINTLRPLSKMLLKGHTLMVTGELGDQLFGSDILGAGSRQYGDEVLFKNYKDVAPQIIEAYIGTKGPGKSIFEHFHPIVEESPFPIKTAHDFFWWLNFSQKWQHVKFRFIESTSWDLKAKYGSHIQHFYDSPSFQNWSLQNHDLKIRNTWQSYKFTAKEYIADFSKDPGQLNLTKIQSLEKTYVIDEKRIGVDSNYKPIQTFEELKHYVR
;
A
#
# COMPACT_ATOMS: atom_id res chain seq x y z
N MET A 1 -25.12 -7.45 0.00
CA MET A 1 -24.97 -8.27 1.22
C MET A 1 -26.13 -9.26 1.40
N GLU A 2 -27.41 -8.89 1.28
CA GLU A 2 -28.53 -9.86 1.43
C GLU A 2 -28.54 -11.04 0.45
N LYS A 3 -27.98 -10.89 -0.77
CA LYS A 3 -27.84 -12.02 -1.72
C LYS A 3 -26.77 -13.06 -1.35
N LEU A 4 -25.90 -12.77 -0.38
CA LEU A 4 -24.89 -13.73 0.11
C LEU A 4 -25.48 -14.80 1.04
N LEU A 5 -26.66 -14.54 1.64
CA LEU A 5 -27.19 -15.35 2.75
C LEU A 5 -28.07 -16.55 2.33
N ASN A 6 -28.35 -16.76 1.04
CA ASN A 6 -29.45 -17.65 0.60
C ASN A 6 -29.05 -18.78 -0.38
N LEU A 7 -27.93 -19.47 -0.19
CA LEU A 7 -27.58 -20.64 -1.03
C LEU A 7 -27.05 -21.84 -0.22
N SER A 8 -27.84 -22.93 -0.21
CA SER A 8 -27.45 -24.24 0.34
C SER A 8 -26.63 -25.05 -0.69
N PHE A 9 -25.52 -25.65 -0.27
CA PHE A 9 -24.65 -26.46 -1.15
C PHE A 9 -24.85 -27.97 -0.99
N LYS A 10 -24.91 -28.68 -2.13
CA LYS A 10 -24.91 -30.15 -2.26
C LYS A 10 -23.49 -30.70 -2.43
N THR A 11 -22.63 -30.50 -1.43
CA THR A 11 -21.36 -31.21 -1.35
C THR A 11 -21.23 -31.70 0.10
N GLY A 12 -20.92 -32.99 0.28
CA GLY A 12 -20.95 -33.67 1.59
C GLY A 12 -19.93 -33.21 2.64
N ARG A 13 -19.52 -31.93 2.64
CA ARG A 13 -18.84 -31.27 3.74
C ARG A 13 -19.90 -30.52 4.57
N SER A 14 -19.90 -30.69 5.89
CA SER A 14 -20.93 -30.05 6.73
C SER A 14 -20.79 -28.53 6.70
N LEU A 15 -21.89 -27.80 6.49
CA LEU A 15 -21.96 -26.33 6.46
C LEU A 15 -21.31 -25.65 7.68
N LYS A 16 -21.22 -26.33 8.83
CA LYS A 16 -20.63 -25.77 10.06
C LYS A 16 -19.15 -25.37 9.93
N SER A 17 -18.38 -25.95 9.01
CA SER A 17 -16.97 -25.59 8.81
C SER A 17 -16.75 -24.43 7.82
N ILE A 18 -17.78 -24.05 7.06
CA ILE A 18 -17.73 -22.93 6.10
C ILE A 18 -18.31 -21.67 6.74
N ILE A 19 -19.29 -21.82 7.63
CA ILE A 19 -19.86 -20.75 8.47
C ILE A 19 -18.78 -20.09 9.37
N SER A 20 -17.63 -20.75 9.64
CA SER A 20 -16.51 -20.15 10.37
C SER A 20 -15.55 -19.29 9.52
N GLN A 21 -15.79 -19.13 8.21
CA GLN A 21 -14.92 -18.38 7.30
C GLN A 21 -15.54 -17.09 6.75
N GLU A 22 -16.83 -16.83 6.98
CA GLU A 22 -17.50 -15.58 6.54
C GLU A 22 -16.86 -14.34 7.19
N ASP A 23 -16.44 -14.47 8.44
CA ASP A 23 -15.70 -13.44 9.18
C ASP A 23 -14.36 -13.07 8.52
N LEU A 24 -13.80 -13.91 7.63
CA LEU A 24 -12.52 -13.66 6.98
C LEU A 24 -12.67 -12.98 5.61
N LEU A 25 -13.89 -12.84 5.08
CA LEU A 25 -14.19 -12.26 3.78
C LEU A 25 -14.34 -10.72 3.81
N PHE A 26 -13.61 -10.05 4.71
CA PHE A 26 -13.60 -8.59 4.82
C PHE A 26 -12.33 -8.01 4.19
N ASP A 27 -12.46 -6.91 3.44
CA ASP A 27 -11.29 -6.16 2.97
C ASP A 27 -10.49 -5.59 4.15
N PRO A 28 -9.14 -5.67 4.14
CA PRO A 28 -8.30 -6.23 3.07
C PRO A 28 -7.88 -7.69 3.29
N PHE A 29 -8.46 -8.39 4.28
CA PHE A 29 -8.04 -9.72 4.71
C PHE A 29 -8.30 -10.80 3.66
N ASP A 30 -9.39 -10.67 2.91
CA ASP A 30 -9.73 -11.51 1.76
C ASP A 30 -8.72 -11.40 0.60
N LYS A 31 -7.90 -10.35 0.57
CA LYS A 31 -6.87 -10.09 -0.45
C LYS A 31 -5.45 -10.31 0.07
N ALA A 32 -5.31 -10.99 1.20
CA ALA A 32 -4.01 -11.33 1.75
C ALA A 32 -3.26 -12.32 0.84
N ILE A 33 -2.00 -12.00 0.55
CA ILE A 33 -1.07 -12.86 -0.17
C ILE A 33 0.23 -12.91 0.63
N SER A 34 0.43 -14.00 1.35
CA SER A 34 1.51 -14.15 2.30
C SER A 34 2.86 -14.25 1.62
N ARG A 35 3.79 -13.43 2.12
CA ARG A 35 5.21 -13.46 1.77
C ARG A 35 6.05 -14.30 2.75
N LEU A 36 5.37 -15.04 3.63
CA LEU A 36 5.92 -15.91 4.69
C LEU A 36 5.74 -17.40 4.33
N LYS A 37 6.23 -18.32 5.16
CA LYS A 37 5.97 -19.76 5.02
C LYS A 37 4.55 -20.10 5.43
N TYR A 38 4.05 -19.52 6.52
CA TYR A 38 2.67 -19.59 6.93
C TYR A 38 1.80 -18.83 5.92
N LYS A 39 0.79 -19.52 5.38
CA LYS A 39 -0.10 -19.00 4.34
C LYS A 39 -1.52 -18.86 4.88
N PRO A 40 -1.87 -17.74 5.54
CA PRO A 40 -3.25 -17.42 5.89
C PRO A 40 -4.09 -17.04 4.66
N ASP A 41 -3.53 -17.07 3.45
CA ASP A 41 -4.20 -16.74 2.19
C ASP A 41 -5.49 -17.53 2.03
N PHE A 42 -6.58 -16.82 1.76
CA PHE A 42 -7.88 -17.43 1.50
C PHE A 42 -7.94 -18.06 0.10
N PHE A 43 -7.25 -17.46 -0.86
CA PHE A 43 -7.17 -17.92 -2.23
C PHE A 43 -5.75 -18.40 -2.57
N ASN A 44 -5.65 -19.31 -3.53
CA ASN A 44 -4.38 -19.80 -4.03
C ASN A 44 -3.78 -18.81 -5.05
N TYR A 45 -3.10 -17.79 -4.56
CA TYR A 45 -2.38 -16.82 -5.40
C TYR A 45 -0.92 -17.21 -5.59
N ASP A 46 -0.42 -17.00 -6.81
CA ASP A 46 1.02 -17.03 -7.07
C ASP A 46 1.70 -15.81 -6.45
N LEU A 47 2.80 -16.04 -5.75
CA LEU A 47 3.62 -14.96 -5.21
C LEU A 47 4.46 -14.34 -6.33
N GLN A 48 4.27 -13.04 -6.55
CA GLN A 48 4.83 -12.19 -7.60
C GLN A 48 5.61 -11.00 -7.01
N SER A 49 5.99 -11.11 -5.73
CA SER A 49 6.88 -10.18 -5.01
C SER A 49 7.93 -10.97 -4.23
N GLU A 50 8.94 -10.29 -3.71
CA GLU A 50 9.97 -10.90 -2.88
C GLU A 50 9.37 -11.53 -1.62
N THR A 51 9.96 -12.65 -1.18
CA THR A 51 9.67 -13.21 0.15
C THR A 51 10.32 -12.35 1.23
N VAL A 52 9.80 -12.37 2.45
CA VAL A 52 10.49 -11.67 3.56
C VAL A 52 11.90 -12.23 3.77
N ALA A 53 12.05 -13.55 3.72
CA ALA A 53 13.36 -14.20 3.87
C ALA A 53 14.39 -13.65 2.87
N SER A 54 14.03 -13.53 1.59
CA SER A 54 14.93 -12.94 0.58
C SER A 54 15.27 -11.47 0.81
N ILE A 55 14.38 -10.69 1.46
CA ILE A 55 14.70 -9.29 1.81
C ILE A 55 15.74 -9.24 2.95
N GLN A 56 15.66 -10.16 3.91
CA GLN A 56 16.60 -10.20 5.04
C GLN A 56 18.03 -10.57 4.61
N GLU A 57 18.19 -11.26 3.48
CA GLU A 57 19.49 -11.65 2.92
C GLU A 57 20.26 -10.47 2.29
N ILE A 58 19.62 -9.31 2.09
CA ILE A 58 20.22 -8.12 1.45
C ILE A 58 21.35 -7.50 2.30
N GLY A 59 21.43 -7.86 3.58
CA GLY A 59 22.47 -7.37 4.50
C GLY A 59 22.08 -6.05 5.15
N LYS A 60 23.06 -5.18 5.45
CA LYS A 60 22.83 -3.95 6.24
C LYS A 60 21.84 -3.00 5.55
N ALA A 61 20.86 -2.50 6.29
CA ALA A 61 19.93 -1.50 5.79
C ALA A 61 20.64 -0.17 5.50
N LYS A 62 20.23 0.44 4.39
CA LYS A 62 20.53 1.84 4.05
C LYS A 62 19.69 2.77 4.92
N THR A 63 20.08 4.02 5.04
CA THR A 63 19.24 5.09 5.58
C THR A 63 18.04 5.38 4.66
N TRP A 64 17.01 6.04 5.19
CA TRP A 64 15.84 6.44 4.38
C TRP A 64 16.24 7.30 3.18
N GLU A 65 17.15 8.26 3.37
CA GLU A 65 17.64 9.13 2.30
C GLU A 65 18.42 8.35 1.24
N GLU A 66 19.26 7.39 1.63
CA GLU A 66 19.98 6.52 0.69
C GLU A 66 19.01 5.63 -0.13
N CYS A 67 17.94 5.12 0.48
CA CYS A 67 16.87 4.42 -0.24
C CYS A 67 16.17 5.34 -1.26
N CYS A 68 15.83 6.57 -0.85
CA CYS A 68 15.27 7.59 -1.72
C CYS A 68 16.20 7.93 -2.91
N ALA A 69 17.49 8.14 -2.63
CA ALA A 69 18.50 8.45 -3.64
C ALA A 69 18.66 7.30 -4.64
N GLU A 70 18.83 6.07 -4.14
CA GLU A 70 18.94 4.88 -4.98
C GLU A 70 17.72 4.72 -5.87
N ARG A 71 16.50 4.83 -5.31
CA ARG A 71 15.30 4.63 -6.10
C ARG A 71 15.13 5.71 -7.17
N ALA A 72 15.37 6.97 -6.83
CA ALA A 72 15.31 8.08 -7.78
C ALA A 72 16.27 7.83 -8.95
N LEU A 73 17.53 7.46 -8.67
CA LEU A 73 18.52 7.20 -9.71
C LEU A 73 18.21 5.93 -10.53
N ASN A 74 17.66 4.90 -9.90
CA ASN A 74 17.24 3.68 -10.61
C ASN A 74 16.09 3.97 -11.59
N LEU A 75 15.13 4.82 -11.22
CA LEU A 75 14.07 5.24 -12.13
C LEU A 75 14.63 6.03 -13.32
N LEU A 76 15.59 6.92 -13.09
CA LEU A 76 16.22 7.70 -14.15
C LEU A 76 17.01 6.83 -15.14
N LYS A 77 17.66 5.76 -14.66
CA LYS A 77 18.39 4.78 -15.48
C LYS A 77 17.50 3.98 -16.44
N LEU A 78 16.19 3.95 -16.20
CA LEU A 78 15.25 3.31 -17.12
C LEU A 78 15.12 4.07 -18.45
N ASP A 79 15.56 5.34 -18.48
CA ASP A 79 15.68 6.20 -19.65
C ASP A 79 14.42 6.30 -20.53
N TYR A 80 13.29 6.57 -19.87
CA TYR A 80 12.05 6.90 -20.56
C TYR A 80 12.08 8.34 -21.08
N GLU A 81 11.38 8.60 -22.18
CA GLU A 81 11.27 9.95 -22.77
C GLU A 81 10.55 10.93 -21.83
N ASN A 82 9.54 10.43 -21.11
CA ASN A 82 8.73 11.22 -20.19
C ASN A 82 8.49 10.45 -18.88
N TYR A 83 8.40 11.19 -17.78
CA TYR A 83 8.11 10.64 -16.47
C TYR A 83 6.91 11.32 -15.85
N TRP A 84 5.93 10.53 -15.46
CA TRP A 84 4.73 11.01 -14.78
C TRP A 84 4.74 10.58 -13.34
N PHE A 85 4.75 11.55 -12.43
CA PHE A 85 4.72 11.29 -11.01
C PHE A 85 3.33 11.56 -10.46
N ALA A 86 2.69 10.53 -9.89
CA ALA A 86 1.39 10.67 -9.26
C ALA A 86 1.53 11.39 -7.91
N TYR A 87 0.87 12.54 -7.79
CA TYR A 87 0.92 13.40 -6.62
C TYR A 87 -0.44 13.54 -5.97
N SER A 88 -0.52 13.11 -4.72
CA SER A 88 -1.75 13.14 -3.90
C SER A 88 -1.70 14.18 -2.80
N GLY A 89 -0.60 14.95 -2.66
CA GLY A 89 -0.36 15.83 -1.51
C GLY A 89 0.11 15.10 -0.24
N GLY A 90 -0.30 13.85 -0.05
CA GLY A 90 0.11 13.02 1.08
C GLY A 90 1.61 12.73 1.18
N ILE A 91 2.00 12.16 2.32
CA ILE A 91 3.41 11.94 2.72
C ILE A 91 4.18 11.12 1.68
N ASP A 92 3.60 10.04 1.17
CA ASP A 92 4.29 9.12 0.26
C ASP A 92 4.59 9.76 -1.10
N SER A 93 3.59 10.40 -1.71
CA SER A 93 3.78 11.06 -3.01
C SER A 93 4.65 12.32 -2.90
N THR A 94 4.59 13.03 -1.78
CA THR A 94 5.48 14.16 -1.49
C THR A 94 6.92 13.69 -1.24
N GLY A 95 7.14 12.58 -0.52
CA GLY A 95 8.45 11.99 -0.30
C GLY A 95 9.10 11.48 -1.59
N MET A 96 8.29 10.86 -2.46
CA MET A 96 8.70 10.51 -3.82
C MET A 96 9.18 11.75 -4.61
N LEU A 97 8.36 12.79 -4.73
CA LEU A 97 8.74 14.01 -5.48
C LEU A 97 9.94 14.73 -4.85
N THR A 98 10.04 14.74 -3.52
CA THR A 98 11.22 15.26 -2.80
C THR A 98 12.49 14.53 -3.25
N SER A 99 12.43 13.21 -3.40
CA SER A 99 13.56 12.39 -3.86
C SER A 99 13.96 12.74 -5.30
N ILE A 100 12.97 12.91 -6.19
CA ILE A 100 13.22 13.32 -7.57
C ILE A 100 13.88 14.69 -7.62
N LEU A 101 13.33 15.67 -6.91
CA LEU A 101 13.87 17.04 -6.85
C LEU A 101 15.28 17.12 -6.25
N LYS A 102 15.60 16.25 -5.28
CA LYS A 102 16.93 16.23 -4.63
C LYS A 102 18.01 15.59 -5.49
N PHE A 103 17.68 14.51 -6.21
CA PHE A 103 18.69 13.64 -6.79
C PHE A 103 18.72 13.63 -8.32
N TRP A 104 17.68 14.10 -9.01
CA TRP A 104 17.73 14.20 -10.45
C TRP A 104 18.45 15.48 -10.90
N PRO A 105 19.29 15.41 -11.95
CA PRO A 105 19.85 16.60 -12.56
C PRO A 105 18.75 17.53 -13.08
N ALA A 106 18.94 18.85 -12.97
CA ALA A 106 17.94 19.84 -13.38
C ALA A 106 17.45 19.67 -14.84
N LYS A 107 18.34 19.27 -15.74
CA LYS A 107 18.00 18.98 -17.14
C LYS A 107 17.00 17.83 -17.32
N GLU A 108 16.95 16.90 -16.37
CA GLU A 108 16.04 15.75 -16.43
C GLU A 108 14.64 16.11 -15.94
N LEU A 109 14.53 17.16 -15.11
CA LEU A 109 13.26 17.65 -14.60
C LEU A 109 12.35 18.20 -15.70
N SER A 110 12.88 18.57 -16.87
CA SER A 110 12.05 18.98 -18.02
C SER A 110 11.26 17.82 -18.63
N ARG A 111 11.63 16.57 -18.35
CA ARG A 111 10.89 15.35 -18.77
C ARG A 111 9.76 14.99 -17.80
N VAL A 112 9.61 15.73 -16.70
CA VAL A 112 8.68 15.42 -15.61
C VAL A 112 7.35 16.13 -15.81
N SER A 113 6.27 15.35 -15.76
CA SER A 113 4.92 15.86 -15.51
C SER A 113 4.38 15.33 -14.19
N VAL A 114 3.58 16.13 -13.50
CA VAL A 114 2.95 15.73 -12.25
C VAL A 114 1.47 15.48 -12.50
N VAL A 115 1.00 14.32 -12.06
CA VAL A 115 -0.36 13.83 -12.25
C VAL A 115 -1.12 13.99 -10.92
N LEU A 116 -2.13 14.88 -10.87
CA LEU A 116 -2.78 15.29 -9.62
C LEU A 116 -4.26 15.67 -9.77
N THR A 117 -4.93 15.92 -8.63
CA THR A 117 -6.29 16.47 -8.53
C THR A 117 -6.30 17.75 -7.69
N HIS A 118 -7.45 18.44 -7.63
CA HIS A 118 -7.63 19.55 -6.71
C HIS A 118 -7.40 19.13 -5.24
N HIS A 119 -7.85 17.94 -4.83
CA HIS A 119 -7.60 17.41 -3.48
C HIS A 119 -6.11 17.24 -3.18
N SER A 120 -5.29 16.91 -4.20
CA SER A 120 -3.84 16.84 -4.02
C SER A 120 -3.24 18.18 -3.60
N VAL A 121 -3.79 19.29 -4.13
CA VAL A 121 -3.35 20.66 -3.79
C VAL A 121 -3.83 21.03 -2.40
N GLU A 122 -5.08 20.71 -2.06
CA GLU A 122 -5.65 20.98 -0.73
C GLU A 122 -4.91 20.23 0.39
N GLU A 123 -4.45 19.01 0.13
CA GLU A 123 -3.77 18.18 1.13
C GLU A 123 -2.37 18.70 1.48
N ASN A 124 -1.65 19.32 0.52
CA ASN A 124 -0.33 19.90 0.76
C ASN A 124 -0.05 21.14 -0.11
N PRO A 125 -0.70 22.28 0.20
CA PRO A 125 -0.62 23.49 -0.63
C PRO A 125 0.78 24.10 -0.63
N PHE A 126 1.50 24.05 0.49
CA PHE A 126 2.84 24.61 0.60
C PHE A 126 3.81 23.93 -0.37
N PHE A 127 3.84 22.59 -0.38
CA PHE A 127 4.72 21.85 -1.28
C PHE A 127 4.30 22.05 -2.73
N PHE A 128 2.99 22.11 -3.00
CA PHE A 128 2.47 22.37 -4.33
C PHE A 128 2.95 23.72 -4.89
N ASP A 129 2.69 24.81 -4.18
CA ASP A 129 3.01 26.18 -4.61
C ASP A 129 4.52 26.38 -4.78
N LYS A 130 5.31 25.80 -3.88
CA LYS A 130 6.76 26.02 -3.88
C LYS A 130 7.50 25.16 -4.90
N TYR A 131 7.05 23.94 -5.15
CA TYR A 131 7.80 22.95 -5.94
C TYR A 131 7.02 22.37 -7.11
N VAL A 132 5.75 21.99 -6.93
CA VAL A 132 5.00 21.22 -7.93
C VAL A 132 4.52 22.10 -9.10
N VAL A 133 4.09 23.33 -8.83
CA VAL A 133 3.53 24.26 -9.84
C VAL A 133 4.49 24.55 -11.02
N LYS A 134 5.78 24.24 -10.86
CA LYS A 134 6.84 24.45 -11.86
C LYS A 134 6.88 23.36 -12.93
N PHE A 135 6.19 22.23 -12.72
CA PHE A 135 6.13 21.13 -13.67
C PHE A 135 4.94 21.27 -14.63
N ASN A 136 4.95 20.48 -15.70
CA ASN A 136 3.74 20.25 -16.49
C ASN A 136 2.71 19.48 -15.63
N LEU A 137 1.52 20.04 -15.46
CA LEU A 137 0.48 19.47 -14.59
C LEU A 137 -0.58 18.73 -15.42
N ILE A 138 -0.86 17.50 -15.04
CA ILE A 138 -1.84 16.63 -15.67
C ILE A 138 -2.95 16.32 -14.66
N ASN A 139 -4.19 16.60 -15.03
CA ASN A 139 -5.34 16.26 -14.20
C ASN A 139 -5.71 14.77 -14.35
N THR A 140 -5.81 14.04 -13.23
CA THR A 140 -6.13 12.58 -13.20
C THR A 140 -7.56 12.25 -13.63
N LEU A 141 -8.45 13.23 -13.80
CA LEU A 141 -9.81 13.01 -14.33
C LEU A 141 -9.81 12.56 -15.81
N ARG A 142 -8.65 12.52 -16.47
CA ARG A 142 -8.48 11.94 -17.81
C ARG A 142 -8.24 10.43 -17.72
N PRO A 143 -8.67 9.64 -18.72
CA PRO A 143 -8.42 8.20 -18.74
C PRO A 143 -6.92 7.92 -18.82
N LEU A 144 -6.33 7.61 -17.67
CA LEU A 144 -4.90 7.33 -17.51
C LEU A 144 -4.41 6.24 -18.47
N SER A 145 -5.30 5.28 -18.79
CA SER A 145 -5.09 4.23 -19.78
C SER A 145 -4.72 4.79 -21.16
N LYS A 146 -5.53 5.71 -21.72
CA LYS A 146 -5.27 6.32 -23.03
C LYS A 146 -4.01 7.19 -23.06
N MET A 147 -3.60 7.64 -21.89
CA MET A 147 -2.45 8.52 -21.71
C MET A 147 -1.14 7.72 -21.64
N LEU A 148 -1.13 6.55 -20.99
CA LEU A 148 0.01 5.61 -20.99
C LEU A 148 0.26 4.94 -22.36
N LEU A 149 -0.72 4.96 -23.28
CA LEU A 149 -0.55 4.55 -24.68
C LEU A 149 0.34 5.50 -25.50
N LYS A 150 0.52 6.75 -25.04
CA LYS A 150 1.22 7.79 -25.79
C LYS A 150 2.66 7.89 -25.32
N GLY A 151 3.58 7.45 -26.17
CA GLY A 151 5.02 7.66 -26.02
C GLY A 151 5.69 6.72 -25.04
N HIS A 152 7.02 6.78 -25.03
CA HIS A 152 7.88 6.04 -24.10
C HIS A 152 7.82 6.72 -22.72
N THR A 153 6.65 6.66 -22.07
CA THR A 153 6.36 7.32 -20.78
C THR A 153 6.33 6.32 -19.63
N LEU A 154 7.01 6.65 -18.53
CA LEU A 154 6.96 5.90 -17.27
C LEU A 154 6.06 6.63 -16.27
N MET A 155 5.09 5.92 -15.70
CA MET A 155 4.34 6.42 -14.55
C MET A 155 4.90 5.87 -13.25
N VAL A 156 5.12 6.77 -12.31
CA VAL A 156 5.61 6.46 -10.97
C VAL A 156 4.60 6.91 -9.93
N THR A 157 4.26 6.02 -9.01
CA THR A 157 3.29 6.30 -7.92
C THR A 157 3.94 6.21 -6.55
N GLY A 158 3.33 6.84 -5.54
CA GLY A 158 3.71 6.70 -4.13
C GLY A 158 3.18 5.43 -3.43
N GLU A 159 2.62 4.48 -4.18
CA GLU A 159 2.15 3.20 -3.63
C GLU A 159 3.25 2.42 -2.91
N LEU A 160 2.83 1.52 -2.03
CA LEU A 160 3.67 0.72 -1.12
C LEU A 160 4.38 1.53 -0.02
N GLY A 161 4.24 2.87 0.00
CA GLY A 161 4.72 3.69 1.10
C GLY A 161 4.07 3.31 2.43
N ASP A 162 2.75 3.09 2.48
CA ASP A 162 2.06 2.61 3.68
C ASP A 162 2.65 1.27 4.18
N GLN A 163 2.95 0.32 3.28
CA GLN A 163 3.50 -0.98 3.65
C GLN A 163 4.83 -0.88 4.40
N LEU A 164 5.62 0.18 4.19
CA LEU A 164 6.86 0.41 4.94
C LEU A 164 6.66 0.91 6.37
N PHE A 165 5.50 1.48 6.70
CA PHE A 165 5.28 2.17 7.98
C PHE A 165 4.14 1.60 8.82
N GLY A 166 3.04 1.16 8.21
CA GLY A 166 1.84 0.70 8.93
C GLY A 166 0.62 0.76 8.03
N SER A 167 -0.59 0.61 8.58
CA SER A 167 -1.82 0.59 7.77
C SER A 167 -2.88 1.53 8.30
N ASP A 168 -3.87 1.83 7.47
CA ASP A 168 -5.05 2.61 7.85
C ASP A 168 -5.88 1.93 8.96
N ILE A 169 -5.71 0.63 9.18
CA ILE A 169 -6.28 -0.12 10.32
C ILE A 169 -5.84 0.51 11.65
N LEU A 170 -4.57 0.90 11.77
CA LEU A 170 -4.07 1.61 12.96
C LEU A 170 -4.73 2.99 13.10
N GLY A 171 -4.94 3.70 11.99
CA GLY A 171 -5.66 4.96 11.99
C GLY A 171 -7.11 4.83 12.47
N ALA A 172 -7.80 3.73 12.12
CA ALA A 172 -9.14 3.44 12.65
C ALA A 172 -9.10 3.20 14.16
N GLY A 173 -8.13 2.42 14.63
CA GLY A 173 -7.91 2.19 16.07
C GLY A 173 -7.67 3.48 16.84
N SER A 174 -6.75 4.33 16.37
CA SER A 174 -6.45 5.63 16.99
C SER A 174 -7.68 6.55 17.02
N ARG A 175 -8.43 6.67 15.92
CA ARG A 175 -9.64 7.50 15.88
C ARG A 175 -10.73 7.04 16.86
N GLN A 176 -10.87 5.72 17.04
CA GLN A 176 -11.95 5.17 17.88
C GLN A 176 -11.57 5.05 19.36
N TYR A 177 -10.31 4.76 19.66
CA TYR A 177 -9.87 4.41 21.02
C TYR A 177 -8.74 5.31 21.56
N GLY A 178 -8.29 6.31 20.79
CA GLY A 178 -7.17 7.17 21.13
C GLY A 178 -5.81 6.57 20.77
N ASP A 179 -4.80 7.43 20.65
CA ASP A 179 -3.45 7.06 20.18
C ASP A 179 -2.73 6.04 21.07
N GLU A 180 -3.04 6.03 22.36
CA GLU A 180 -2.49 5.06 23.32
C GLU A 180 -2.74 3.61 22.92
N VAL A 181 -3.82 3.32 22.18
CA VAL A 181 -4.18 1.96 21.77
C VAL A 181 -3.12 1.34 20.87
N LEU A 182 -2.40 2.16 20.10
CA LEU A 182 -1.38 1.72 19.15
C LEU A 182 -0.18 1.08 19.86
N PHE A 183 0.04 1.43 21.14
CA PHE A 183 1.18 1.01 21.94
C PHE A 183 0.82 -0.03 23.01
N LYS A 184 -0.46 -0.39 23.14
CA LYS A 184 -0.92 -1.48 24.01
C LYS A 184 -0.50 -2.84 23.42
N ASN A 185 -0.48 -3.86 24.28
CA ASN A 185 -0.21 -5.23 23.86
C ASN A 185 -1.20 -5.64 22.76
N TYR A 186 -0.70 -6.09 21.61
CA TYR A 186 -1.55 -6.35 20.45
C TYR A 186 -2.63 -7.40 20.73
N LYS A 187 -2.37 -8.39 21.59
CA LYS A 187 -3.33 -9.46 21.90
C LYS A 187 -4.59 -8.93 22.58
N ASP A 188 -4.47 -7.83 23.32
CA ASP A 188 -5.56 -7.26 24.09
C ASP A 188 -6.47 -6.35 23.25
N VAL A 189 -5.93 -5.77 22.17
CA VAL A 189 -6.58 -4.68 21.41
C VAL A 189 -6.78 -4.95 19.91
N ALA A 190 -6.07 -5.93 19.33
CA ALA A 190 -6.15 -6.18 17.88
C ALA A 190 -7.56 -6.55 17.40
N PRO A 191 -8.33 -7.43 18.08
CA PRO A 191 -9.70 -7.72 17.68
C PRO A 191 -10.59 -6.48 17.59
N GLN A 192 -10.54 -5.58 18.58
CA GLN A 192 -11.36 -4.37 18.62
C GLN A 192 -10.93 -3.35 17.56
N ILE A 193 -9.64 -3.29 17.23
CA ILE A 193 -9.12 -2.45 16.14
C ILE A 193 -9.56 -2.99 14.77
N ILE A 194 -9.57 -4.32 14.59
CA ILE A 194 -10.08 -4.95 13.36
C ILE A 194 -11.55 -4.59 13.17
N GLU A 195 -12.38 -4.75 14.21
CA GLU A 195 -13.81 -4.39 14.18
C GLU A 195 -14.03 -2.91 13.88
N ALA A 196 -13.21 -2.03 14.48
CA ALA A 196 -13.24 -0.59 14.22
C ALA A 196 -12.96 -0.26 12.74
N TYR A 197 -12.02 -0.97 12.13
CA TYR A 197 -11.67 -0.76 10.73
C TYR A 197 -12.74 -1.29 9.77
N ILE A 198 -13.23 -2.52 9.98
CA ILE A 198 -14.24 -3.13 9.09
C ILE A 198 -15.65 -2.58 9.34
N GLY A 199 -15.86 -1.84 10.44
CA GLY A 199 -17.16 -1.27 10.81
C GLY A 199 -18.20 -2.31 11.24
N THR A 200 -17.77 -3.52 11.59
CA THR A 200 -18.63 -4.66 11.94
C THR A 200 -18.12 -5.31 13.23
N LYS A 201 -19.00 -5.49 14.22
CA LYS A 201 -18.68 -6.17 15.48
C LYS A 201 -18.83 -7.68 15.34
N GLY A 202 -17.97 -8.47 16.00
CA GLY A 202 -18.01 -9.93 16.00
C GLY A 202 -16.80 -10.57 15.32
N PRO A 203 -16.48 -10.23 14.06
CA PRO A 203 -15.41 -10.87 13.30
C PRO A 203 -13.98 -10.61 13.81
N GLY A 204 -13.77 -9.63 14.69
CA GLY A 204 -12.41 -9.19 15.05
C GLY A 204 -11.55 -10.31 15.64
N LYS A 205 -12.16 -11.17 16.47
CA LYS A 205 -11.44 -12.26 17.13
C LYS A 205 -11.05 -13.37 16.15
N SER A 206 -11.97 -13.80 15.30
CA SER A 206 -11.73 -14.86 14.32
C SER A 206 -10.70 -14.42 13.28
N ILE A 207 -10.78 -13.17 12.79
CA ILE A 207 -9.75 -12.58 11.92
C ILE A 207 -8.40 -12.55 12.64
N PHE A 208 -8.36 -12.06 13.88
CA PHE A 208 -7.12 -12.01 14.65
C PHE A 208 -6.49 -13.40 14.80
N GLU A 209 -7.26 -14.40 15.24
CA GLU A 209 -6.77 -15.77 15.45
C GLU A 209 -6.26 -16.41 14.16
N HIS A 210 -6.90 -16.13 13.01
CA HIS A 210 -6.48 -16.62 11.70
C HIS A 210 -5.13 -16.04 11.27
N PHE A 211 -4.90 -14.75 11.46
CA PHE A 211 -3.64 -14.11 11.08
C PHE A 211 -2.57 -14.19 12.16
N HIS A 212 -2.90 -14.44 13.41
CA HIS A 212 -1.96 -14.43 14.53
C HIS A 212 -0.69 -15.27 14.30
N PRO A 213 -0.72 -16.48 13.69
CA PRO A 213 0.49 -17.29 13.53
C PRO A 213 1.60 -16.64 12.69
N ILE A 214 1.31 -15.58 11.91
CA ILE A 214 2.36 -14.84 11.18
C ILE A 214 3.43 -14.25 12.12
N VAL A 215 3.13 -14.05 13.40
CA VAL A 215 4.08 -13.46 14.37
C VAL A 215 5.29 -14.35 14.61
N GLU A 216 5.14 -15.68 14.45
CA GLU A 216 6.21 -16.65 14.66
C GLU A 216 7.31 -16.56 13.59
N GLU A 217 7.02 -15.92 12.46
CA GLU A 217 7.96 -15.66 11.37
C GLU A 217 8.44 -14.20 11.34
N SER A 218 8.06 -13.38 12.32
CA SER A 218 8.57 -12.03 12.45
C SER A 218 10.04 -12.05 12.86
N PRO A 219 10.92 -11.27 12.22
CA PRO A 219 12.33 -11.23 12.58
C PRO A 219 12.62 -10.47 13.88
N PHE A 220 11.60 -9.89 14.49
CA PHE A 220 11.69 -9.21 15.78
C PHE A 220 10.42 -9.43 16.62
N PRO A 221 10.50 -9.24 17.95
CA PRO A 221 9.36 -9.46 18.82
C PRO A 221 8.20 -8.50 18.52
N ILE A 222 7.03 -9.06 18.18
CA ILE A 222 5.78 -8.30 18.03
C ILE A 222 5.18 -8.08 19.42
N LYS A 223 5.12 -6.82 19.87
CA LYS A 223 4.67 -6.48 21.24
C LYS A 223 3.42 -5.61 21.22
N THR A 224 3.37 -4.62 20.36
CA THR A 224 2.32 -3.60 20.32
C THR A 224 1.34 -3.80 19.18
N ALA A 225 0.16 -3.19 19.28
CA ALA A 225 -0.80 -3.16 18.17
C ALA A 225 -0.17 -2.60 16.89
N HIS A 226 0.66 -1.55 17.00
CA HIS A 226 1.43 -1.02 15.88
C HIS A 226 2.32 -2.10 15.23
N ASP A 227 3.10 -2.85 16.02
CA ASP A 227 3.97 -3.91 15.50
C ASP A 227 3.15 -4.96 14.73
N PHE A 228 2.04 -5.43 15.30
CA PHE A 228 1.20 -6.46 14.70
C PHE A 228 0.58 -6.01 13.38
N PHE A 229 -0.06 -4.84 13.34
CA PHE A 229 -0.73 -4.37 12.13
C PHE A 229 0.24 -3.87 11.07
N TRP A 230 1.42 -3.33 11.44
CA TRP A 230 2.49 -3.12 10.48
C TRP A 230 2.96 -4.44 9.89
N TRP A 231 3.22 -5.46 10.73
CA TRP A 231 3.73 -6.74 10.28
C TRP A 231 2.74 -7.46 9.36
N LEU A 232 1.45 -7.43 9.70
CA LEU A 232 0.35 -7.89 8.84
C LEU A 232 0.37 -7.15 7.50
N ASN A 233 0.42 -5.83 7.52
CA ASN A 233 0.40 -5.01 6.31
C ASN A 233 1.62 -5.28 5.41
N PHE A 234 2.81 -5.35 6.01
CA PHE A 234 4.05 -5.63 5.31
C PHE A 234 4.03 -7.05 4.73
N SER A 235 3.75 -8.07 5.54
CA SER A 235 3.90 -9.48 5.12
C SER A 235 2.75 -10.01 4.26
N GLN A 236 1.53 -9.46 4.38
CA GLN A 236 0.33 -10.02 3.76
C GLN A 236 -0.30 -9.12 2.69
N LYS A 237 -0.11 -7.80 2.74
CA LYS A 237 -0.81 -6.85 1.85
C LYS A 237 0.05 -6.32 0.69
N TRP A 238 1.35 -6.58 0.70
CA TRP A 238 2.30 -6.01 -0.28
C TRP A 238 1.87 -6.29 -1.72
N GLN A 239 1.59 -7.54 -2.05
CA GLN A 239 1.27 -7.93 -3.43
C GLN A 239 -0.05 -7.33 -3.92
N HIS A 240 -1.11 -7.38 -3.10
CA HIS A 240 -2.38 -6.75 -3.45
C HIS A 240 -2.19 -5.26 -3.73
N VAL A 241 -1.43 -4.54 -2.89
CA VAL A 241 -1.16 -3.10 -3.12
C VAL A 241 -0.31 -2.87 -4.37
N LYS A 242 0.67 -3.74 -4.66
CA LYS A 242 1.49 -3.70 -5.87
C LYS A 242 0.66 -3.86 -7.15
N PHE A 243 -0.45 -4.59 -7.11
CA PHE A 243 -1.24 -4.90 -8.31
C PHE A 243 -2.60 -4.21 -8.37
N ARG A 244 -3.07 -3.54 -7.32
CA ARG A 244 -4.41 -2.89 -7.30
C ARG A 244 -4.65 -1.85 -8.38
N PHE A 245 -3.60 -1.22 -8.90
CA PHE A 245 -3.70 -0.30 -10.05
C PHE A 245 -4.03 -1.03 -11.36
N ILE A 246 -3.56 -2.28 -11.47
CA ILE A 246 -3.74 -3.18 -12.61
C ILE A 246 -5.11 -3.90 -12.53
N GLU A 247 -5.73 -3.97 -11.35
CA GLU A 247 -7.04 -4.62 -11.12
C GLU A 247 -8.25 -3.78 -11.59
N SER A 248 -8.06 -2.51 -11.93
CA SER A 248 -9.10 -1.65 -12.51
C SER A 248 -9.40 -2.05 -13.97
N THR A 249 -10.68 -2.15 -14.35
CA THR A 249 -11.23 -3.11 -15.35
C THR A 249 -10.95 -2.89 -16.84
N SER A 250 -10.44 -1.77 -17.34
CA SER A 250 -10.33 -1.57 -18.81
C SER A 250 -9.11 -2.27 -19.47
N TRP A 251 -8.64 -3.40 -18.94
CA TRP A 251 -7.20 -3.59 -18.84
C TRP A 251 -6.78 -5.09 -19.06
N ASP A 252 -6.03 -5.34 -20.13
CA ASP A 252 -5.35 -6.61 -20.52
C ASP A 252 -3.80 -6.46 -20.34
N LEU A 253 -3.33 -6.27 -19.09
CA LEU A 253 -2.32 -5.22 -18.84
C LEU A 253 -0.91 -5.56 -18.43
N LYS A 254 -0.66 -6.59 -17.62
CA LYS A 254 0.70 -6.77 -17.13
C LYS A 254 1.62 -7.04 -18.33
N ALA A 255 1.13 -7.82 -19.28
CA ALA A 255 1.79 -8.11 -20.55
C ALA A 255 1.95 -6.87 -21.45
N LYS A 256 1.06 -5.88 -21.38
CA LYS A 256 1.06 -4.75 -22.32
C LYS A 256 1.65 -3.44 -21.76
N TYR A 257 1.50 -3.17 -20.46
CA TYR A 257 1.93 -1.90 -19.84
C TYR A 257 2.39 -2.02 -18.38
N GLY A 258 2.43 -3.22 -17.78
CA GLY A 258 2.86 -3.40 -16.39
C GLY A 258 4.28 -2.86 -16.12
N SER A 259 5.16 -2.91 -17.12
CA SER A 259 6.52 -2.34 -17.04
C SER A 259 6.55 -0.81 -17.03
N HIS A 260 5.52 -0.14 -17.57
CA HIS A 260 5.40 1.32 -17.64
C HIS A 260 4.88 1.94 -16.34
N ILE A 261 4.50 1.12 -15.36
CA ILE A 261 4.08 1.56 -14.03
C ILE A 261 5.11 1.08 -13.02
N GLN A 262 5.63 2.01 -12.24
CA GLN A 262 6.57 1.73 -11.16
C GLN A 262 6.02 2.33 -9.86
N HIS A 263 6.12 1.60 -8.76
CA HIS A 263 5.84 2.16 -7.44
C HIS A 263 7.17 2.59 -6.82
N PHE A 264 7.26 3.83 -6.35
CA PHE A 264 8.51 4.37 -5.83
C PHE A 264 9.03 3.50 -4.69
N TYR A 265 8.17 3.11 -3.76
CA TYR A 265 8.55 2.32 -2.59
C TYR A 265 8.70 0.81 -2.84
N ASP A 266 8.43 0.32 -4.06
CA ASP A 266 8.69 -1.06 -4.47
C ASP A 266 10.18 -1.27 -4.77
N SER A 267 10.99 -1.27 -3.71
CA SER A 267 12.43 -1.52 -3.78
C SER A 267 12.84 -2.46 -2.66
N PRO A 268 13.68 -3.46 -2.94
CA PRO A 268 14.28 -4.29 -1.90
C PRO A 268 15.00 -3.46 -0.81
N SER A 269 15.59 -2.30 -1.15
CA SER A 269 16.26 -1.45 -0.16
C SER A 269 15.30 -0.78 0.82
N PHE A 270 14.15 -0.30 0.35
CA PHE A 270 13.10 0.23 1.23
C PHE A 270 12.50 -0.87 2.12
N GLN A 271 12.28 -2.06 1.56
CA GLN A 271 11.80 -3.20 2.32
C GLN A 271 12.78 -3.60 3.43
N ASN A 272 14.07 -3.67 3.12
CA ASN A 272 15.11 -3.95 4.10
C ASN A 272 15.22 -2.84 5.16
N TRP A 273 15.13 -1.57 4.76
CA TRP A 273 15.04 -0.45 5.71
C TRP A 273 13.87 -0.63 6.68
N SER A 274 12.69 -0.98 6.17
CA SER A 274 11.50 -1.19 7.00
C SER A 274 11.70 -2.32 8.01
N LEU A 275 12.33 -3.44 7.61
CA LEU A 275 12.61 -4.55 8.54
C LEU A 275 13.61 -4.17 9.64
N GLN A 276 14.66 -3.42 9.32
CA GLN A 276 15.74 -3.10 10.27
C GLN A 276 15.48 -1.85 11.11
N ASN A 277 14.47 -1.05 10.76
CA ASN A 277 14.12 0.19 11.45
C ASN A 277 12.65 0.14 11.89
N HIS A 278 12.27 -0.91 12.60
CA HIS A 278 10.88 -1.10 13.04
C HIS A 278 10.39 0.02 13.97
N ASP A 279 11.30 0.61 14.73
CA ASP A 279 11.08 1.70 15.69
C ASP A 279 10.93 3.09 15.02
N LEU A 280 11.38 3.23 13.77
CA LEU A 280 11.39 4.53 13.06
C LEU A 280 10.11 4.81 12.24
N LYS A 281 8.99 4.18 12.61
CA LYS A 281 7.74 4.24 11.84
C LYS A 281 6.71 5.20 12.41
N ILE A 282 6.62 5.23 13.73
CA ILE A 282 5.71 6.06 14.51
C ILE A 282 6.43 6.38 15.83
N ARG A 283 6.14 7.53 16.43
CA ARG A 283 6.60 7.84 17.79
C ARG A 283 5.52 7.44 18.79
N ASN A 284 4.81 8.41 19.34
CA ASN A 284 3.87 8.25 20.45
C ASN A 284 2.42 8.61 20.07
N THR A 285 2.18 9.06 18.85
CA THR A 285 0.86 9.54 18.38
C THR A 285 0.63 9.16 16.93
N TRP A 286 -0.64 9.08 16.51
CA TRP A 286 -0.97 8.91 15.10
C TRP A 286 -0.47 10.09 14.25
N GLN A 287 -0.42 11.29 14.82
CA GLN A 287 0.18 12.45 14.14
C GLN A 287 1.67 12.22 13.85
N SER A 288 2.40 11.48 14.69
CA SER A 288 3.81 11.13 14.43
C SER A 288 4.01 9.96 13.46
N TYR A 289 2.93 9.38 12.92
CA TYR A 289 3.01 8.31 11.94
C TYR A 289 3.80 8.77 10.71
N LYS A 290 4.72 7.92 10.23
CA LYS A 290 5.70 8.19 9.16
C LYS A 290 6.65 9.35 9.45
N PHE A 291 7.04 9.57 10.71
CA PHE A 291 7.91 10.70 11.06
C PHE A 291 9.21 10.72 10.23
N THR A 292 9.84 9.56 9.96
CA THR A 292 11.06 9.51 9.14
C THR A 292 10.85 10.11 7.74
N ALA A 293 9.74 9.79 7.08
CA ALA A 293 9.43 10.37 5.77
C ALA A 293 9.08 11.87 5.89
N LYS A 294 8.37 12.27 6.95
CA LYS A 294 8.04 13.67 7.19
C LYS A 294 9.27 14.53 7.46
N GLU A 295 10.23 14.04 8.23
CA GLU A 295 11.50 14.72 8.51
C GLU A 295 12.31 14.86 7.23
N TYR A 296 12.41 13.79 6.43
CA TYR A 296 13.05 13.87 5.11
C TYR A 296 12.44 14.95 4.21
N ILE A 297 11.10 15.07 4.19
CA ILE A 297 10.41 16.11 3.42
C ILE A 297 10.60 17.50 4.05
N ALA A 298 10.54 17.62 5.38
CA ALA A 298 10.69 18.88 6.10
C ALA A 298 12.11 19.45 5.91
N ASP A 299 13.12 18.59 5.93
CA ASP A 299 14.52 18.96 5.70
C ASP A 299 14.73 19.55 4.31
N PHE A 300 13.99 19.07 3.30
CA PHE A 300 14.04 19.62 1.95
C PHE A 300 13.18 20.87 1.78
N SER A 301 11.90 20.76 2.14
CA SER A 301 10.88 21.77 1.88
C SER A 301 11.03 23.02 2.74
N LYS A 302 11.61 22.85 3.94
CA LYS A 302 11.61 23.83 5.04
C LYS A 302 10.19 24.29 5.41
N ASP A 303 9.20 23.42 5.20
CA ASP A 303 7.82 23.67 5.58
C ASP A 303 7.64 23.43 7.10
N PRO A 304 7.26 24.45 7.90
CA PRO A 304 7.01 24.27 9.32
C PRO A 304 5.78 23.37 9.62
N GLY A 305 4.86 23.21 8.66
CA GLY A 305 3.66 22.38 8.80
C GLY A 305 3.88 20.90 8.51
N GLN A 306 4.96 20.53 7.83
CA GLN A 306 5.16 19.17 7.28
C GLN A 306 5.14 18.06 8.34
N LEU A 307 5.68 18.33 9.53
CA LEU A 307 5.71 17.36 10.62
C LEU A 307 4.33 17.15 11.27
N ASN A 308 3.42 18.13 11.11
CA ASN A 308 2.10 18.13 11.72
C ASN A 308 1.02 17.48 10.82
N LEU A 309 1.34 17.18 9.56
CA LEU A 309 0.41 16.53 8.63
C LEU A 309 -0.05 15.18 9.19
N THR A 310 -1.37 15.00 9.30
CA THR A 310 -1.96 13.72 9.70
C THR A 310 -2.25 12.88 8.46
N LYS A 311 -2.08 11.55 8.56
CA LYS A 311 -2.40 10.64 7.46
C LYS A 311 -3.91 10.69 7.17
N ILE A 312 -4.26 10.92 5.90
CA ILE A 312 -5.62 10.89 5.36
C ILE A 312 -5.66 9.85 4.22
N GLN A 313 -6.79 9.17 4.06
CA GLN A 313 -7.02 8.28 2.92
C GLN A 313 -7.27 9.11 1.65
N SER A 314 -6.35 9.06 0.70
CA SER A 314 -6.36 9.90 -0.51
C SER A 314 -6.52 9.11 -1.82
N LEU A 315 -6.41 7.78 -1.79
CA LEU A 315 -6.51 6.93 -3.00
C LEU A 315 -7.84 7.15 -3.74
N GLU A 316 -8.96 7.03 -3.02
CA GLU A 316 -10.31 7.18 -3.59
C GLU A 316 -10.59 8.62 -4.07
N LYS A 317 -9.86 9.60 -3.55
CA LYS A 317 -9.97 11.02 -3.91
C LYS A 317 -9.10 11.40 -5.11
N THR A 318 -8.04 10.63 -5.38
CA THR A 318 -7.04 10.92 -6.40
C THR A 318 -7.28 10.12 -7.68
N TYR A 319 -7.84 8.92 -7.56
CA TYR A 319 -8.08 8.00 -8.67
C TYR A 319 -9.57 7.68 -8.80
N VAL A 320 -10.13 8.00 -9.97
CA VAL A 320 -11.44 7.51 -10.37
C VAL A 320 -11.29 6.03 -10.74
N ILE A 321 -11.54 5.14 -9.79
CA ILE A 321 -11.63 3.69 -10.04
C ILE A 321 -13.09 3.42 -10.46
N ASP A 322 -13.42 3.71 -11.71
CA ASP A 322 -14.81 3.65 -12.18
C ASP A 322 -15.33 2.20 -12.30
N GLU A 323 -14.44 1.21 -12.29
CA GLU A 323 -14.84 -0.16 -12.54
C GLU A 323 -13.83 -1.14 -11.88
N LYS A 324 -14.30 -1.95 -10.92
CA LYS A 324 -13.52 -2.95 -10.17
C LYS A 324 -13.76 -4.36 -10.71
N ARG A 325 -12.71 -5.14 -10.99
CA ARG A 325 -12.80 -6.60 -11.21
C ARG A 325 -12.87 -7.31 -9.85
N ILE A 326 -13.43 -8.52 -9.82
CA ILE A 326 -13.44 -9.36 -8.61
C ILE A 326 -12.02 -9.89 -8.33
N GLY A 327 -11.23 -10.14 -9.37
CA GLY A 327 -9.82 -10.50 -9.27
C GLY A 327 -9.16 -10.67 -10.63
N VAL A 328 -7.90 -11.10 -10.64
CA VAL A 328 -7.11 -11.43 -11.83
C VAL A 328 -6.30 -12.70 -11.53
N ASP A 329 -6.29 -13.68 -12.44
CA ASP A 329 -5.53 -14.92 -12.25
C ASP A 329 -4.03 -14.79 -12.60
N SER A 330 -3.25 -15.85 -12.43
CA SER A 330 -1.81 -15.85 -12.71
C SER A 330 -1.44 -15.73 -14.20
N ASN A 331 -2.40 -15.99 -15.10
CA ASN A 331 -2.30 -15.71 -16.53
C ASN A 331 -2.87 -14.33 -16.90
N TYR A 332 -3.20 -13.51 -15.90
CA TYR A 332 -3.76 -12.17 -16.03
C TYR A 332 -5.16 -12.13 -16.66
N LYS A 333 -5.87 -13.25 -16.65
CA LYS A 333 -7.26 -13.29 -17.06
C LYS A 333 -8.13 -12.63 -15.98
N PRO A 334 -9.05 -11.71 -16.35
CA PRO A 334 -10.00 -11.17 -15.40
C PRO A 334 -10.86 -12.28 -14.81
N ILE A 335 -11.04 -12.24 -13.49
CA ILE A 335 -12.10 -12.96 -12.78
C ILE A 335 -13.26 -11.98 -12.65
N GLN A 336 -14.33 -12.25 -13.41
CA GLN A 336 -15.49 -11.37 -13.54
C GLN A 336 -16.66 -11.82 -12.67
N THR A 337 -16.68 -13.09 -12.24
CA THR A 337 -17.76 -13.66 -11.45
C THR A 337 -17.26 -14.38 -10.20
N PHE A 338 -18.14 -14.48 -9.19
CA PHE A 338 -17.86 -15.28 -8.00
C PHE A 338 -17.73 -16.78 -8.30
N GLU A 339 -18.43 -17.31 -9.31
CA GLU A 339 -18.28 -18.70 -9.71
C GLU A 339 -16.87 -19.00 -10.23
N GLU A 340 -16.30 -18.07 -11.02
CA GLU A 340 -14.90 -18.18 -11.43
C GLU A 340 -13.95 -18.11 -10.23
N LEU A 341 -14.21 -17.22 -9.26
CA LEU A 341 -13.38 -17.09 -8.06
C LEU A 341 -13.33 -18.38 -7.21
N LYS A 342 -14.42 -19.16 -7.18
CA LYS A 342 -14.47 -20.43 -6.42
C LYS A 342 -13.44 -21.45 -6.87
N HIS A 343 -12.97 -21.39 -8.11
CA HIS A 343 -11.90 -22.28 -8.60
C HIS A 343 -10.53 -21.98 -7.95
N TYR A 344 -10.40 -20.86 -7.24
CA TYR A 344 -9.15 -20.41 -6.62
C TYR A 344 -9.20 -20.43 -5.09
N VAL A 345 -10.33 -20.82 -4.46
CA VAL A 345 -10.45 -20.97 -3.00
C VAL A 345 -9.67 -22.20 -2.55
N ARG A 346 -8.90 -22.08 -1.45
CA ARG A 346 -8.10 -23.18 -0.89
C ARG A 346 -8.92 -24.21 -0.10
#